data_AF-A0A6A6G117-F1
#
_entry.id   AF-A0A6A6G117-F1
#
_cell.length_a   1.000
_cell.length_b   1.000
_cell.length_c   1.000
_cell.angle_alpha   90.00
_cell.angle_beta   90.00
_cell.angle_gamma   90.00
#
_symmetry.space_group_name_H-M   'P 1'
#
loop_
_entity.id
_entity.type
_entity.pdbx_description
1 polymer ?
#
loop_
_entity_poly.entity_id
_entity_poly.type
_entity_poly.pdbx_seq_one_letter_code
_entity_poly.pdbx_strand_id
1 'polypeptide(L)'
;SRDNSDGADTCVICLSAISERAVTYPCNHLVFDFLCLASWLQQRPNCPLCNAPIQRVEYDWRSPNDFKTYHVPKPVTPQPSSSTRTNTRGRARPRHPFPRRQHSFAIPSTSSLSLDRRKLIHARHLFSLHRAPSRPVQALTPALFRSSSTLQRKARLFLRRELQVFTFLQTTSRLEFVLEYIVGMLRKLEVKGADGAMENLVAEVLGRDGARVLLHEIKAWLESSFDRLEDWDRAVQY
;
A
#
# COMPACT_ATOMS: atom_id res chain seq x y z
N SER A 1 -22.97 7.17 -25.74
CA SER A 1 -21.94 8.07 -25.17
C SER A 1 -21.28 7.35 -24.02
N ARG A 2 -20.08 6.80 -24.24
CA ARG A 2 -19.27 6.14 -23.22
C ARG A 2 -18.23 7.17 -22.79
N ASP A 3 -18.48 7.80 -21.66
CA ASP A 3 -17.50 8.61 -20.96
C ASP A 3 -17.30 7.97 -19.58
N ASN A 4 -16.13 8.18 -18.98
CA ASN A 4 -15.74 7.80 -17.61
C ASN A 4 -14.83 6.57 -17.43
N SER A 5 -13.60 6.64 -17.98
CA SER A 5 -12.40 6.02 -17.37
C SER A 5 -11.04 6.54 -17.89
N ASP A 6 -10.92 7.81 -18.29
CA ASP A 6 -9.67 8.34 -18.90
C ASP A 6 -8.95 9.41 -18.05
N GLY A 7 -9.51 9.76 -16.89
CA GLY A 7 -8.94 10.80 -16.01
C GLY A 7 -7.72 10.35 -15.19
N ALA A 8 -7.47 9.04 -15.07
CA ALA A 8 -6.38 8.50 -14.24
C ALA A 8 -5.03 8.40 -14.97
N ASP A 9 -5.04 8.48 -16.30
CA ASP A 9 -3.86 8.35 -17.18
C ASP A 9 -3.44 9.67 -17.83
N THR A 10 -4.02 10.82 -17.41
CA THR A 10 -3.64 12.15 -17.91
C THR A 10 -2.80 12.91 -16.89
N CYS A 11 -1.69 13.48 -17.33
CA CYS A 11 -0.77 14.27 -16.50
C CYS A 11 -1.37 15.66 -16.23
N VAL A 12 -1.47 16.07 -14.96
CA VAL A 12 -2.06 17.39 -14.62
C VAL A 12 -1.14 18.58 -14.93
N ILE A 13 0.12 18.34 -15.28
CA ILE A 13 1.10 19.39 -15.62
C ILE A 13 1.05 19.69 -17.12
N CYS A 14 1.13 18.67 -17.97
CA CYS A 14 1.16 18.84 -19.43
C CYS A 14 -0.17 18.57 -20.13
N LEU A 15 -1.17 18.05 -19.40
CA LEU A 15 -2.50 17.66 -19.91
C LEU A 15 -2.46 16.56 -20.99
N SER A 16 -1.35 15.84 -21.10
CA SER A 16 -1.16 14.70 -22.02
C SER A 16 -1.20 13.36 -21.29
N ALA A 17 -1.30 12.26 -22.03
CA ALA A 17 -1.18 10.91 -21.47
C ALA A 17 0.14 10.73 -20.71
N ILE A 18 0.08 10.10 -19.54
CA ILE A 18 1.24 9.81 -18.68
C ILE A 18 2.06 8.70 -19.34
N SER A 19 3.27 9.02 -19.80
CA SER A 19 4.18 8.05 -20.41
C SER A 19 4.97 7.28 -19.36
N GLU A 20 5.47 7.99 -18.36
CA GLU A 20 6.22 7.43 -17.24
C GLU A 20 5.63 7.96 -15.94
N ARG A 21 4.89 7.11 -15.23
CA ARG A 21 4.16 7.52 -14.02
C ARG A 21 5.11 7.80 -12.87
N ALA A 22 4.97 8.98 -12.29
CA ALA A 22 5.78 9.42 -11.16
C ALA A 22 4.97 9.46 -9.86
N VAL A 23 5.48 8.83 -8.81
CA VAL A 23 4.87 8.78 -7.49
C VAL A 23 5.63 9.69 -6.53
N THR A 24 4.94 10.68 -5.98
CA THR A 24 5.52 11.61 -5.01
C THR A 24 5.58 11.02 -3.60
N TYR A 25 6.64 11.26 -2.84
CA TYR A 25 6.72 10.88 -1.42
C TYR A 25 6.88 12.12 -0.53
N PRO A 26 6.13 12.25 0.59
CA PRO A 26 5.24 11.26 1.21
C PRO A 26 3.76 11.38 0.79
N CYS A 27 3.40 12.40 0.01
CA CYS A 27 2.00 12.70 -0.29
C CYS A 27 1.36 11.79 -1.33
N ASN A 28 2.13 10.92 -1.99
CA ASN A 28 1.63 9.77 -2.72
C ASN A 28 0.74 10.10 -3.93
N HIS A 29 0.77 11.35 -4.41
CA HIS A 29 0.13 11.75 -5.66
C HIS A 29 0.89 11.21 -6.88
N LEU A 30 0.14 10.78 -7.90
CA LEU A 30 0.64 9.99 -9.04
C LEU A 30 0.09 10.40 -10.41
N VAL A 31 -0.57 11.56 -10.50
CA VAL A 31 -1.17 12.08 -11.75
C VAL A 31 -0.19 12.96 -12.53
N PHE A 32 1.08 12.56 -12.54
CA PHE A 32 2.15 13.28 -13.20
C PHE A 32 2.97 12.33 -14.06
N ASP A 33 3.36 12.81 -15.23
CA ASP A 33 4.49 12.28 -15.97
C ASP A 33 5.80 12.67 -15.25
N PHE A 34 6.75 11.74 -15.21
CA PHE A 34 8.02 11.90 -14.50
C PHE A 34 8.80 13.12 -14.95
N LEU A 35 8.93 13.35 -16.26
CA LEU A 35 9.69 14.48 -16.76
C LEU A 35 9.04 15.81 -16.36
N CYS A 36 7.70 15.87 -16.42
CA CYS A 36 6.94 17.05 -16.01
C CYS A 36 7.12 17.37 -14.52
N LEU A 37 7.04 16.33 -13.67
CA LEU A 37 7.22 16.50 -12.23
C LEU A 37 8.67 16.85 -11.87
N ALA A 38 9.65 16.23 -12.54
CA ALA A 38 11.07 16.53 -12.33
C ALA A 38 11.38 17.99 -12.66
N SER A 39 10.88 18.52 -13.79
CA SER A 39 11.00 19.94 -14.14
C SER A 39 10.34 20.87 -13.12
N TRP A 40 9.17 20.51 -12.59
CA TRP A 40 8.52 21.28 -11.53
C TRP A 40 9.37 21.35 -10.25
N LEU A 41 9.92 20.21 -9.83
CA LEU A 41 10.70 20.07 -8.59
C LEU A 41 12.02 20.86 -8.60
N GLN A 42 12.56 21.16 -9.78
CA GLN A 42 13.72 22.06 -9.92
C GLN A 42 13.40 23.49 -9.45
N GLN A 43 12.14 23.94 -9.57
CA GLN A 43 11.71 25.27 -9.18
C GLN A 43 11.07 25.30 -7.80
N ARG A 44 10.23 24.31 -7.49
CA ARG A 44 9.49 24.21 -6.23
C ARG A 44 9.54 22.78 -5.69
N PRO A 45 10.12 22.53 -4.50
CA PRO A 45 10.22 21.19 -3.93
C PRO A 45 8.90 20.70 -3.30
N ASN A 46 7.75 21.20 -3.77
CA ASN A 46 6.41 20.92 -3.23
C ASN A 46 5.52 20.29 -4.30
N CYS A 47 4.61 19.42 -3.87
CA CYS A 47 3.65 18.78 -4.75
C CYS A 47 2.70 19.80 -5.40
N PRO A 48 2.50 19.76 -6.73
CA PRO A 48 1.56 20.66 -7.42
C PRO A 48 0.12 20.57 -6.92
N LEU A 49 -0.28 19.42 -6.36
CA LEU A 49 -1.66 19.17 -5.95
C LEU A 49 -1.96 19.59 -4.51
N CYS A 50 -1.10 19.23 -3.56
CA CYS A 50 -1.36 19.42 -2.13
C CYS A 50 -0.37 20.35 -1.44
N ASN A 51 0.61 20.88 -2.17
CA ASN A 51 1.68 21.73 -1.66
C ASN A 51 2.57 21.07 -0.58
N ALA A 52 2.46 19.76 -0.35
CA ALA A 52 3.32 19.04 0.59
C ALA A 52 4.77 18.95 0.05
N PRO A 53 5.80 19.07 0.90
CA PRO A 53 7.18 18.93 0.47
C PRO A 53 7.46 17.52 -0.04
N ILE A 54 8.05 17.41 -1.23
CA ILE A 54 8.42 16.15 -1.86
C ILE A 54 9.87 15.83 -1.51
N GLN A 55 10.09 14.64 -0.96
CA GLN A 55 11.45 14.19 -0.58
C GLN A 55 12.08 13.34 -1.69
N ARG A 56 11.27 12.51 -2.35
CA ARG A 56 11.68 11.66 -3.46
C ARG A 56 10.50 11.41 -4.39
N VAL A 57 10.83 11.04 -5.63
CA VAL A 57 9.90 10.63 -6.67
C VAL A 57 10.29 9.23 -7.12
N GLU A 58 9.35 8.29 -7.08
CA GLU A 58 9.52 6.91 -7.53
C GLU A 58 8.88 6.77 -8.93
N TYR A 59 9.63 6.31 -9.94
CA TYR A 59 9.21 6.25 -11.35
C TYR A 59 9.77 5.00 -12.06
N ASP A 60 9.39 4.73 -13.32
CA ASP A 60 9.82 3.54 -14.09
C ASP A 60 9.55 2.22 -13.34
N TRP A 61 8.33 2.04 -12.82
CA TRP A 61 7.96 0.83 -12.09
C TRP A 61 7.86 -0.38 -13.03
N ARG A 62 8.91 -1.22 -13.05
CA ARG A 62 8.97 -2.48 -13.80
C ARG A 62 8.58 -3.67 -12.95
N SER A 63 8.86 -3.59 -11.66
CA SER A 63 8.42 -4.52 -10.63
C SER A 63 8.31 -3.77 -9.29
N PRO A 64 7.70 -4.33 -8.24
CA PRO A 64 7.49 -3.58 -6.99
C PRO A 64 8.79 -3.14 -6.29
N ASN A 65 9.90 -3.76 -6.67
CA ASN A 65 11.25 -3.47 -6.19
C ASN A 65 12.16 -2.90 -7.28
N ASP A 66 11.72 -2.89 -8.54
CA ASP A 66 12.45 -2.36 -9.68
C ASP A 66 11.75 -1.08 -10.13
N PHE A 67 12.17 0.02 -9.50
CA PHE A 67 11.76 1.38 -9.81
C PHE A 67 12.96 2.31 -9.62
N LYS A 68 12.98 3.40 -10.38
CA LYS A 68 13.97 4.45 -10.23
C LYS A 68 13.50 5.46 -9.20
N THR A 69 14.45 6.01 -8.45
CA THR A 69 14.17 7.05 -7.45
C THR A 69 14.91 8.33 -7.80
N TYR A 70 14.17 9.42 -7.97
CA TYR A 70 14.71 10.77 -8.05
C TYR A 70 14.60 11.45 -6.67
N HIS A 71 15.73 11.75 -6.05
CA HIS A 71 15.77 12.46 -4.77
C HIS A 71 15.75 13.97 -5.01
N VAL A 72 14.82 14.67 -4.35
CA VAL A 72 14.74 16.13 -4.43
C VAL A 72 15.88 16.71 -3.59
N PRO A 73 16.79 17.51 -4.17
CA PRO A 73 17.86 18.14 -3.41
C PRO A 73 17.28 19.01 -2.30
N LYS A 74 17.67 18.76 -1.05
CA LYS A 74 17.37 19.71 0.03
C LYS A 74 18.20 20.97 -0.21
N PRO A 75 17.61 22.18 -0.10
CA PRO A 75 18.42 23.39 -0.06
C PRO A 75 19.44 23.24 1.07
N VAL A 76 20.73 23.34 0.75
CA VAL A 76 21.80 23.29 1.76
C VAL A 76 21.73 24.59 2.55
N THR A 77 21.07 24.57 3.71
CA THR A 77 21.15 25.67 4.66
C THR A 77 22.53 25.61 5.34
N PRO A 78 23.40 26.62 5.23
CA PRO A 78 24.63 26.66 6.02
C PRO A 78 24.26 26.70 7.50
N GLN A 79 24.77 25.73 8.27
CA GLN A 79 24.55 25.65 9.70
C GLN A 79 25.29 26.77 10.43
N PRO A 80 24.63 27.61 11.25
CA PRO A 80 25.34 28.40 12.25
C PRO A 80 25.70 27.49 13.43
N SER A 81 26.98 27.54 13.78
CA SER A 81 27.61 26.88 14.91
C SER A 81 26.96 27.25 16.24
N SER A 82 26.88 26.23 17.09
CA SER A 82 26.49 26.29 18.50
C SER A 82 27.24 27.36 19.30
N SER A 83 26.50 28.19 20.03
CA SER A 83 27.01 28.83 21.25
C SER A 83 25.91 28.89 22.32
N THR A 84 26.27 28.35 23.48
CA THR A 84 25.53 28.30 24.75
C THR A 84 25.41 29.70 25.36
N ARG A 85 24.24 30.07 25.93
CA ARG A 85 24.10 30.61 27.31
C ARG A 85 22.66 30.95 27.72
N THR A 86 22.24 30.23 28.76
CA THR A 86 21.43 30.57 29.95
C THR A 86 20.58 31.85 30.04
N ASN A 87 19.27 31.59 30.21
CA ASN A 87 18.34 32.03 31.27
C ASN A 87 18.03 33.53 31.49
N THR A 88 16.75 33.92 31.36
CA THR A 88 16.02 34.69 32.38
C THR A 88 14.51 34.70 32.12
N ARG A 89 13.77 34.80 33.24
CA ARG A 89 12.32 34.63 33.41
C ARG A 89 11.51 35.78 32.82
N GLY A 90 10.33 35.49 32.26
CA GLY A 90 9.32 36.49 31.90
C GLY A 90 7.96 35.83 31.71
N ARG A 91 7.03 36.12 32.61
CA ARG A 91 5.70 35.52 32.77
C ARG A 91 4.68 36.34 31.98
N ALA A 92 3.95 35.75 31.03
CA ALA A 92 2.63 36.23 30.59
C ALA A 92 1.91 35.14 29.77
N ARG A 93 0.78 34.64 30.30
CA ARG A 93 -0.15 33.74 29.59
C ARG A 93 -1.26 34.57 28.95
N PRO A 94 -1.49 34.50 27.63
CA PRO A 94 -2.80 34.79 27.07
C PRO A 94 -3.67 33.53 27.13
N ARG A 95 -4.84 33.64 27.75
CA ARG A 95 -5.92 32.65 27.63
C ARG A 95 -6.46 32.72 26.20
N HIS A 96 -6.17 31.70 25.39
CA HIS A 96 -6.90 31.46 24.14
C HIS A 96 -8.01 30.44 24.36
N PRO A 97 -9.22 30.63 23.81
CA PRO A 97 -10.31 29.68 23.93
C PRO A 97 -9.97 28.41 23.16
N PHE A 98 -10.15 27.25 23.79
CA PHE A 98 -10.10 25.97 23.11
C PHE A 98 -11.11 25.97 21.95
N PRO A 99 -10.70 25.70 20.69
CA PRO A 99 -11.66 25.29 19.69
C PRO A 99 -12.19 23.93 20.17
N ARG A 100 -13.47 23.90 20.50
CA ARG A 100 -14.24 22.69 20.77
C ARG A 100 -14.08 21.79 19.54
N ARG A 101 -13.13 20.85 19.60
CA ARG A 101 -13.04 19.74 18.66
C ARG A 101 -14.37 19.01 18.79
N GLN A 102 -15.28 19.28 17.87
CA GLN A 102 -16.36 18.37 17.56
C GLN A 102 -15.67 17.10 17.05
N HIS A 103 -15.35 16.20 17.98
CA HIS A 103 -15.22 14.80 17.67
C HIS A 103 -16.62 14.36 17.23
N SER A 104 -16.90 14.56 15.94
CA SER A 104 -17.83 13.71 15.23
C SER A 104 -17.28 12.32 15.45
N PHE A 105 -17.88 11.56 16.37
CA PHE A 105 -17.66 10.13 16.47
C PHE A 105 -18.19 9.53 15.17
N ALA A 106 -17.37 9.59 14.12
CA ALA A 106 -17.60 8.84 12.91
C ALA A 106 -17.58 7.39 13.35
N ILE A 107 -18.76 6.78 13.41
CA ILE A 107 -18.91 5.35 13.65
C ILE A 107 -18.01 4.68 12.61
N PRO A 108 -16.92 4.02 13.02
CA PRO A 108 -16.02 3.42 12.06
C PRO A 108 -16.81 2.39 11.26
N SER A 109 -16.76 2.50 9.93
CA SER A 109 -17.43 1.57 9.04
C SER A 109 -16.92 0.15 9.33
N THR A 110 -17.75 -0.86 9.04
CA THR A 110 -17.35 -2.27 9.14
C THR A 110 -16.04 -2.56 8.39
N SER A 111 -15.77 -1.82 7.31
CA SER A 111 -14.53 -1.87 6.54
C SER A 111 -13.31 -1.34 7.31
N SER A 112 -13.42 -0.24 8.07
CA SER A 112 -12.29 0.30 8.84
C SER A 112 -11.96 -0.57 10.05
N LEU A 113 -12.99 -1.12 10.72
CA LEU A 113 -12.80 -2.09 11.82
C LEU A 113 -12.19 -3.41 11.34
N SER A 114 -12.61 -3.92 10.16
CA SER A 114 -12.00 -5.11 9.56
C SER A 114 -10.51 -4.87 9.28
N LEU A 115 -10.17 -3.72 8.70
CA LEU A 115 -8.78 -3.38 8.37
C LEU A 115 -7.91 -3.17 9.62
N ASP A 116 -8.43 -2.57 10.68
CA ASP A 116 -7.68 -2.43 11.95
C ASP A 116 -7.40 -3.79 12.61
N ARG A 117 -8.34 -4.73 12.53
CA ARG A 117 -8.08 -6.13 12.93
C ARG A 117 -6.98 -6.76 12.08
N ARG A 118 -6.96 -6.53 10.77
CA ARG A 118 -5.88 -7.02 9.88
C ARG A 118 -4.52 -6.44 10.24
N LYS A 119 -4.45 -5.14 10.57
CA LYS A 119 -3.20 -4.53 11.06
C LYS A 119 -2.66 -5.24 12.29
N LEU A 120 -3.52 -5.62 13.24
CA LEU A 120 -3.10 -6.36 14.44
C LEU A 120 -2.56 -7.76 14.11
N ILE A 121 -3.18 -8.46 13.16
CA ILE A 121 -2.75 -9.80 12.71
C ILE A 121 -1.34 -9.72 12.11
N HIS A 122 -1.10 -8.77 11.19
CA HIS A 122 0.22 -8.57 10.59
C HIS A 122 1.25 -8.07 11.60
N ALA A 123 0.89 -7.15 12.50
CA ALA A 123 1.80 -6.63 13.53
C ALA A 123 2.23 -7.70 14.55
N ARG A 124 1.40 -8.73 14.76
CA ARG A 124 1.69 -9.85 15.67
C ARG A 124 2.13 -11.13 14.96
N HIS A 125 2.26 -11.09 13.63
CA HIS A 125 2.59 -12.24 12.79
C HIS A 125 1.73 -13.48 13.08
N LEU A 126 0.42 -13.27 13.26
CA LEU A 126 -0.52 -14.35 13.54
C LEU A 126 -0.89 -15.08 12.25
N PHE A 127 -0.88 -16.41 12.31
CA PHE A 127 -1.24 -17.28 11.20
C PHE A 127 -2.62 -17.88 11.45
N SER A 128 -3.51 -17.86 10.45
CA SER A 128 -4.79 -18.54 10.60
C SER A 128 -4.62 -20.02 10.91
N LEU A 129 -5.40 -20.51 11.86
CA LEU A 129 -5.45 -21.92 12.19
C LEU A 129 -6.15 -22.67 11.05
N HIS A 130 -5.45 -23.65 10.46
CA HIS A 130 -6.01 -24.47 9.42
C HIS A 130 -7.11 -25.35 10.01
N ARG A 131 -8.37 -24.96 9.82
CA ARG A 131 -9.51 -25.77 10.18
C ARG A 131 -9.77 -26.74 9.04
N ALA A 132 -9.54 -28.03 9.29
CA ALA A 132 -9.80 -29.07 8.31
C ALA A 132 -11.24 -28.90 7.78
N PRO A 133 -11.41 -28.69 6.47
CA PRO A 133 -12.75 -28.56 5.92
C PRO A 133 -13.50 -29.87 6.12
N SER A 134 -14.80 -29.80 6.39
CA SER A 134 -15.65 -30.99 6.52
C SER A 134 -15.78 -31.79 5.22
N ARG A 135 -15.31 -31.21 4.10
CA ARG A 135 -15.23 -31.83 2.77
C ARG A 135 -13.80 -31.70 2.24
N PRO A 136 -13.31 -32.67 1.45
CA PRO A 136 -11.99 -32.55 0.82
C PRO A 136 -12.00 -31.33 -0.10
N VAL A 137 -11.29 -30.27 0.27
CA VAL A 137 -11.08 -29.12 -0.60
C VAL A 137 -9.87 -29.40 -1.48
N GLN A 138 -10.00 -29.13 -2.78
CA GLN A 138 -8.91 -29.25 -3.72
C GLN A 138 -7.77 -28.31 -3.31
N ALA A 139 -6.56 -28.87 -3.16
CA ALA A 139 -5.39 -28.08 -2.81
C ALA A 139 -5.11 -27.02 -3.89
N LEU A 140 -4.70 -25.83 -3.45
CA LEU A 140 -4.36 -24.74 -4.36
C LEU A 140 -3.09 -25.09 -5.15
N THR A 141 -3.21 -25.23 -6.48
CA THR A 141 -2.07 -25.41 -7.39
C THR A 141 -1.97 -24.26 -8.41
N PRO A 142 -0.78 -23.95 -8.95
CA PRO A 142 -0.62 -22.89 -9.94
C PRO A 142 -1.43 -23.15 -11.21
N ALA A 143 -1.55 -24.41 -11.63
CA ALA A 143 -2.34 -24.82 -12.79
C ALA A 143 -3.84 -24.54 -12.57
N LEU A 144 -4.37 -24.91 -11.39
CA LEU A 144 -5.76 -24.64 -11.00
C LEU A 144 -6.03 -23.13 -10.92
N PHE A 145 -5.11 -22.38 -10.31
CA PHE A 145 -5.25 -20.94 -10.17
C PHE A 145 -5.24 -20.23 -11.54
N ARG A 146 -4.39 -20.69 -12.46
CA ARG A 146 -4.28 -20.14 -13.81
C ARG A 146 -5.55 -20.37 -14.64
N SER A 147 -6.19 -21.53 -14.50
CA SER A 147 -7.42 -21.87 -15.24
C SER A 147 -8.70 -21.31 -14.63
N SER A 148 -8.71 -20.96 -13.33
CA SER A 148 -9.91 -20.48 -12.63
C SER A 148 -9.96 -18.95 -12.49
N SER A 149 -10.83 -18.31 -13.28
CA SER A 149 -11.12 -16.87 -13.16
C SER A 149 -11.75 -16.50 -11.81
N THR A 150 -12.53 -17.42 -11.23
CA THR A 150 -13.15 -17.26 -9.90
C THR A 150 -12.09 -17.18 -8.81
N LEU A 151 -11.09 -18.07 -8.79
CA LEU A 151 -9.98 -18.01 -7.83
C LEU A 151 -9.16 -16.74 -7.99
N GLN A 152 -8.92 -16.29 -9.23
CA GLN A 152 -8.20 -15.04 -9.47
C GLN A 152 -8.98 -13.83 -8.96
N ARG A 153 -10.31 -13.76 -9.19
CA ARG A 153 -11.16 -12.69 -8.63
C ARG A 153 -11.16 -12.71 -7.11
N LYS A 154 -11.26 -13.90 -6.52
CA LYS A 154 -11.23 -14.12 -5.08
C LYS A 154 -9.88 -13.72 -4.45
N ALA A 155 -8.76 -13.98 -5.13
CA ALA A 155 -7.44 -13.51 -4.72
C ALA A 155 -7.35 -11.98 -4.73
N ARG A 156 -7.79 -11.33 -5.82
CA ARG A 156 -7.80 -9.86 -5.92
C ARG A 156 -8.62 -9.21 -4.81
N LEU A 157 -9.81 -9.76 -4.52
CA LEU A 157 -10.67 -9.27 -3.46
C LEU A 157 -9.94 -9.23 -2.11
N PHE A 158 -9.24 -10.32 -1.77
CA PHE A 158 -8.47 -10.43 -0.54
C PHE A 158 -7.24 -9.52 -0.52
N LEU A 159 -6.45 -9.53 -1.60
CA LEU A 159 -5.23 -8.72 -1.71
C LEU A 159 -5.53 -7.22 -1.62
N ARG A 160 -6.64 -6.74 -2.18
CA ARG A 160 -7.03 -5.33 -2.08
C ARG A 160 -7.17 -4.86 -0.64
N ARG A 161 -7.68 -5.72 0.25
CA ARG A 161 -7.78 -5.41 1.68
C ARG A 161 -6.45 -5.60 2.39
N GLU A 162 -5.80 -6.75 2.21
CA GLU A 162 -4.59 -7.06 2.97
C GLU A 162 -3.43 -6.12 2.65
N LEU A 163 -3.27 -5.73 1.40
CA LEU A 163 -2.17 -4.84 1.01
C LEU A 163 -2.31 -3.43 1.60
N GLN A 164 -3.52 -3.01 2.01
CA GLN A 164 -3.73 -1.74 2.72
C GLN A 164 -3.13 -1.71 4.13
N VAL A 165 -2.78 -2.88 4.69
CA VAL A 165 -2.07 -2.96 5.98
C VAL A 165 -0.66 -2.36 5.87
N PHE A 166 -0.04 -2.46 4.70
CA PHE A 166 1.29 -1.92 4.44
C PHE A 166 1.17 -0.44 4.11
N THR A 167 1.55 0.42 5.05
CA THR A 167 1.40 1.88 4.91
C THR A 167 2.15 2.45 3.71
N PHE A 168 3.24 1.79 3.29
CA PHE A 168 3.99 2.16 2.09
C PHE A 168 3.27 1.81 0.77
N LEU A 169 2.21 0.99 0.80
CA LEU A 169 1.37 0.66 -0.36
C LEU A 169 0.08 1.49 -0.43
N GLN A 170 -0.09 2.53 0.39
CA GLN A 170 -1.37 3.25 0.50
C GLN A 170 -1.84 3.96 -0.79
N THR A 171 -0.98 4.09 -1.82
CA THR A 171 -1.43 4.53 -3.14
C THR A 171 -2.16 3.43 -3.88
N THR A 172 -3.33 3.75 -4.44
CA THR A 172 -4.12 2.81 -5.24
C THR A 172 -3.30 2.19 -6.38
N SER A 173 -2.43 2.94 -7.06
CA SER A 173 -1.62 2.40 -8.16
C SER A 173 -0.54 1.41 -7.69
N ARG A 174 0.21 1.74 -6.63
CA ARG A 174 1.24 0.85 -6.09
C ARG A 174 0.59 -0.41 -5.52
N LEU A 175 -0.54 -0.26 -4.84
CA LEU A 175 -1.34 -1.37 -4.35
C LEU A 175 -1.80 -2.27 -5.49
N GLU A 176 -2.45 -1.74 -6.52
CA GLU A 176 -2.95 -2.54 -7.65
C GLU A 176 -1.79 -3.18 -8.43
N PHE A 177 -0.64 -2.52 -8.52
CA PHE A 177 0.55 -3.09 -9.15
C PHE A 177 1.13 -4.26 -8.36
N VAL A 178 1.30 -4.12 -7.03
CA VAL A 178 1.73 -5.22 -6.16
C VAL A 178 0.72 -6.35 -6.15
N LEU A 179 -0.57 -6.02 -6.17
CA LEU A 179 -1.65 -6.98 -6.27
C LEU A 179 -1.56 -7.80 -7.57
N GLU A 180 -1.46 -7.17 -8.73
CA GLU A 180 -1.36 -7.88 -10.01
C GLU A 180 -0.04 -8.64 -10.13
N TYR A 181 1.05 -8.12 -9.54
CA TYR A 181 2.31 -8.85 -9.41
C TYR A 181 2.12 -10.17 -8.64
N ILE A 182 1.52 -10.12 -7.45
CA ILE A 182 1.27 -11.32 -6.62
C ILE A 182 0.31 -12.29 -7.33
N VAL A 183 -0.76 -11.79 -7.97
CA VAL A 183 -1.67 -12.61 -8.79
C VAL A 183 -0.93 -13.27 -9.95
N GLY A 184 0.00 -12.56 -10.59
CA GLY A 184 0.87 -13.10 -11.62
C GLY A 184 1.78 -14.23 -11.11
N MET A 185 2.31 -14.10 -9.91
CA MET A 185 3.14 -15.14 -9.29
C MET A 185 2.35 -16.37 -8.87
N LEU A 186 1.12 -16.20 -8.34
CA LEU A 186 0.22 -17.32 -8.04
C LEU A 186 -0.14 -18.17 -9.28
N ARG A 187 -0.06 -17.61 -10.49
CA ARG A 187 -0.23 -18.38 -11.73
C ARG A 187 0.97 -19.24 -12.10
N LYS A 188 2.14 -19.01 -11.50
CA LYS A 188 3.41 -19.62 -11.90
C LYS A 188 4.04 -20.45 -10.78
N LEU A 189 3.85 -20.07 -9.52
CA LEU A 189 4.56 -20.60 -8.37
C LEU A 189 3.59 -21.17 -7.32
N GLU A 190 4.03 -22.23 -6.65
CA GLU A 190 3.33 -22.78 -5.50
C GLU A 190 3.53 -21.89 -4.27
N VAL A 191 2.45 -21.64 -3.52
CA VAL A 191 2.53 -20.80 -2.31
C VAL A 191 3.45 -21.41 -1.25
N LYS A 192 3.50 -22.74 -1.16
CA LYS A 192 4.39 -23.51 -0.27
C LYS A 192 5.30 -24.45 -1.08
N GLY A 193 5.95 -23.92 -2.12
CA GLY A 193 6.96 -24.66 -2.87
C GLY A 193 8.20 -24.97 -2.03
N ALA A 194 8.85 -26.10 -2.30
CA ALA A 194 10.03 -26.55 -1.55
C ALA A 194 11.23 -25.58 -1.65
N ASP A 195 11.30 -24.81 -2.73
CA ASP A 195 12.33 -23.79 -2.99
C ASP A 195 12.05 -22.44 -2.32
N GLY A 196 10.85 -22.24 -1.76
CA GLY A 196 10.43 -20.97 -1.19
C GLY A 196 10.39 -19.80 -2.18
N ALA A 197 10.36 -20.05 -3.49
CA ALA A 197 10.47 -19.01 -4.52
C ALA A 197 9.40 -17.93 -4.39
N MET A 198 8.15 -18.33 -4.11
CA MET A 198 7.04 -17.40 -3.88
C MET A 198 7.28 -16.50 -2.67
N GLU A 199 7.74 -17.06 -1.55
CA GLU A 199 8.03 -16.29 -0.33
C GLU A 199 9.14 -15.28 -0.58
N ASN A 200 10.24 -15.70 -1.20
CA ASN A 200 11.39 -14.82 -1.45
C ASN A 200 11.01 -13.62 -2.32
N LEU A 201 10.29 -13.83 -3.43
CA LEU A 201 9.86 -12.76 -4.32
C LEU A 201 8.89 -11.78 -3.65
N VAL A 202 7.92 -12.28 -2.86
CA VAL A 202 6.98 -11.40 -2.15
C VAL A 202 7.66 -10.70 -0.98
N ALA A 203 8.65 -11.33 -0.34
CA ALA A 203 9.43 -10.75 0.75
C ALA A 203 10.30 -9.57 0.29
N GLU A 204 10.73 -9.53 -0.97
CA GLU A 204 11.39 -8.35 -1.53
C GLU A 204 10.49 -7.11 -1.41
N VAL A 205 9.19 -7.27 -1.66
CA VAL A 205 8.23 -6.15 -1.65
C VAL A 205 7.72 -5.84 -0.25
N LEU A 206 7.38 -6.87 0.52
CA LEU A 206 6.60 -6.75 1.76
C LEU A 206 7.43 -6.94 3.04
N GLY A 207 8.71 -7.31 2.90
CA GLY A 207 9.50 -7.86 3.98
C GLY A 207 9.13 -9.32 4.28
N ARG A 208 10.07 -10.07 4.87
CA ARG A 208 9.92 -11.51 5.12
C ARG A 208 8.70 -11.84 5.96
N ASP A 209 8.48 -11.16 7.07
CA ASP A 209 7.37 -11.48 7.96
C ASP A 209 6.00 -11.10 7.36
N GLY A 210 5.94 -9.97 6.65
CA GLY A 210 4.75 -9.55 5.91
C GLY A 210 4.36 -10.53 4.80
N ALA A 211 5.36 -11.00 4.05
CA ALA A 211 5.16 -12.01 3.01
C ALA A 211 4.66 -13.34 3.59
N ARG A 212 5.25 -13.83 4.68
CA ARG A 212 4.85 -15.09 5.32
C ARG A 212 3.39 -15.06 5.78
N VAL A 213 2.99 -14.02 6.49
CA VAL A 213 1.60 -13.85 6.94
C VAL A 213 0.67 -13.75 5.74
N LEU A 214 0.97 -12.88 4.77
CA LEU A 214 0.12 -12.70 3.59
C LEU A 214 -0.07 -14.00 2.79
N LEU A 215 1.02 -14.73 2.54
CA LEU A 215 1.00 -15.96 1.76
C LEU A 215 0.28 -17.10 2.48
N HIS A 216 0.43 -17.21 3.79
CA HIS A 216 -0.34 -18.16 4.58
C HIS A 216 -1.83 -17.85 4.52
N GLU A 217 -2.19 -16.58 4.71
CA GLU A 217 -3.58 -16.15 4.75
C GLU A 217 -4.26 -16.25 3.38
N ILE A 218 -3.59 -15.87 2.29
CA ILE A 218 -4.18 -15.97 0.95
C ILE A 218 -4.38 -17.42 0.54
N LYS A 219 -3.48 -18.34 0.93
CA LYS A 219 -3.68 -19.78 0.71
C LYS A 219 -4.91 -20.27 1.45
N ALA A 220 -5.01 -19.96 2.75
CA ALA A 220 -6.14 -20.37 3.58
C ALA A 220 -7.48 -19.80 3.05
N TRP A 221 -7.48 -18.53 2.63
CA TRP A 221 -8.65 -17.89 2.02
C TRP A 221 -9.04 -18.55 0.70
N LEU A 222 -8.09 -18.83 -0.21
CA LEU A 222 -8.37 -19.44 -1.50
C LEU A 222 -8.84 -20.89 -1.39
N GLU A 223 -8.33 -21.64 -0.42
CA GLU A 223 -8.76 -23.00 -0.08
C GLU A 223 -10.03 -23.04 0.78
N SER A 224 -10.58 -21.88 1.16
CA SER A 224 -11.84 -21.82 1.89
C SER A 224 -13.05 -21.83 0.96
N SER A 225 -14.22 -22.18 1.48
CA SER A 225 -15.50 -22.07 0.77
C SER A 225 -16.13 -20.67 0.84
N PHE A 226 -15.45 -19.68 1.45
CA PHE A 226 -16.02 -18.33 1.60
C PHE A 226 -15.78 -17.48 0.35
N ASP A 227 -16.78 -16.71 -0.07
CA ASP A 227 -16.67 -15.75 -1.18
C ASP A 227 -16.67 -14.29 -0.71
N ARG A 228 -16.96 -14.06 0.58
CA ARG A 228 -16.99 -12.75 1.21
C ARG A 228 -16.00 -12.66 2.36
N LEU A 229 -15.29 -11.53 2.41
CA LEU A 229 -14.30 -11.27 3.45
C LEU A 229 -14.92 -11.20 4.84
N GLU A 230 -16.14 -10.67 4.95
CA GLU A 230 -16.83 -10.57 6.25
C GLU A 230 -17.18 -11.95 6.83
N ASP A 231 -17.54 -12.91 5.98
CA ASP A 231 -17.84 -14.28 6.40
C ASP A 231 -16.56 -15.00 6.85
N TRP A 232 -15.47 -14.82 6.10
CA TRP A 232 -14.17 -15.35 6.49
C TRP A 232 -13.67 -14.75 7.79
N ASP A 233 -13.72 -13.43 7.97
CA ASP A 233 -13.26 -12.75 9.19
C ASP A 233 -14.02 -13.22 10.44
N ARG A 234 -15.30 -13.62 10.30
CA ARG A 234 -16.09 -14.20 11.40
C ARG A 234 -15.69 -15.64 11.72
N ALA A 235 -15.31 -16.42 10.72
CA ALA A 235 -15.06 -17.84 10.87
C ALA A 235 -13.59 -18.19 11.17
N VAL A 236 -12.64 -17.38 10.69
CA VAL A 236 -11.21 -17.61 10.82
C VAL A 236 -10.73 -17.43 12.26
N GLN A 237 -9.83 -18.31 12.69
CA GLN A 237 -9.21 -18.30 14.02
C GLN A 237 -7.69 -18.10 13.87
N TYR A 238 -7.05 -17.51 14.87
CA TYR A 238 -5.63 -17.16 14.92
C TYR A 238 -5.01 -17.64 16.22
#